data_AF-S9Q1S8-F1
#
_entry.id   AF-S9Q1S8-F1
#
_cell.length_a   1.000
_cell.length_b   1.000
_cell.length_c   1.000
_cell.angle_alpha   90.00
_cell.angle_beta   90.00
_cell.angle_gamma   90.00
#
_symmetry.space_group_name_H-M   'P 1'
#
loop_
_entity.id
_entity.type
_entity.pdbx_description
1 polymer ?
#
loop_
_entity_poly.entity_id
_entity_poly.type
_entity_poly.pdbx_seq_one_letter_code
_entity_poly.pdbx_strand_id
1 'polypeptide(L)'
;MSFVPVNPKPFLQELIGKPALVRLKWGQEYQGTLQSVDSYMNLQLLNAAEWVNGEKTGDLGEIFIRCNNVLWVSEKVLEESETRE
;
A
#
# COMPACT_ATOMS: atom_id res chain seq x y z
N MET A 1 -21.88 14.27 8.17
CA MET A 1 -20.63 14.01 8.92
C MET A 1 -19.71 15.20 8.70
N SER A 2 -19.24 15.86 9.76
CA SER A 2 -18.20 16.89 9.63
C SER A 2 -16.89 16.22 9.22
N PHE A 3 -16.25 16.71 8.16
CA PHE A 3 -14.92 16.25 7.77
C PHE A 3 -13.93 16.58 8.90
N VAL A 4 -13.39 15.55 9.54
CA VAL A 4 -12.28 15.68 10.46
C VAL A 4 -11.02 15.42 9.63
N PRO A 5 -10.15 16.42 9.41
CA PRO A 5 -8.91 16.20 8.69
C PRO A 5 -8.08 15.15 9.42
N VAL A 6 -7.80 14.04 8.74
CA VAL A 6 -6.93 12.99 9.28
C VAL A 6 -5.49 13.39 9.01
N ASN A 7 -4.67 13.41 10.06
CA ASN A 7 -3.25 13.67 9.92
C ASN A 7 -2.58 12.47 9.20
N PRO A 8 -1.68 12.71 8.23
CA PRO A 8 -1.07 11.63 7.44
C PRO A 8 -0.28 10.61 8.26
N LYS A 9 0.37 11.04 9.35
CA LYS A 9 1.14 10.15 10.23
C LYS A 9 0.23 9.13 10.95
N PRO A 10 -0.82 9.55 11.68
CA PRO A 10 -1.83 8.63 12.21
C PRO A 10 -2.43 7.70 11.16
N PHE A 11 -2.77 8.22 9.98
CA PHE A 11 -3.31 7.40 8.89
C PHE A 11 -2.36 6.24 8.50
N LEU A 12 -1.07 6.53 8.31
CA LEU A 12 -0.09 5.50 7.97
C LEU A 12 0.13 4.48 9.10
N GLN A 13 0.02 4.91 10.36
CA GLN A 13 0.12 4.02 11.52
C GLN A 13 -1.10 3.10 11.63
N GLU A 14 -2.31 3.62 11.35
CA GLU A 14 -3.55 2.84 11.31
C GLU A 14 -3.59 1.83 10.16
N LEU A 15 -2.79 2.07 9.11
CA LEU A 15 -2.68 1.18 7.95
C LEU A 15 -1.72 0.01 8.19
N ILE A 16 -0.92 0.03 9.26
CA ILE A 16 -0.02 -1.09 9.61
C ILE A 16 -0.84 -2.35 9.90
N GLY A 17 -0.41 -3.47 9.32
CA GLY A 17 -1.09 -4.76 9.37
C GLY A 17 -2.18 -4.94 8.33
N LYS A 18 -2.53 -3.90 7.56
CA LYS A 18 -3.59 -3.95 6.56
C LYS A 18 -3.04 -4.07 5.13
N PRO A 19 -3.84 -4.58 4.19
CA PRO A 19 -3.55 -4.48 2.76
C PRO A 19 -3.44 -3.01 2.33
N ALA A 20 -2.34 -2.66 1.69
CA ALA A 20 -2.04 -1.33 1.19
C ALA A 20 -1.73 -1.38 -0.30
N LEU A 21 -2.08 -0.30 -0.99
CA LEU A 21 -1.74 -0.02 -2.36
C LEU A 21 -0.82 1.21 -2.38
N VAL A 22 0.37 1.05 -2.94
CA VAL A 22 1.39 2.09 -3.02
C VAL A 22 1.70 2.35 -4.49
N ARG A 23 1.43 3.57 -4.96
CA ARG A 23 1.80 3.97 -6.32
C ARG A 23 3.09 4.77 -6.32
N LEU A 24 4.01 4.43 -7.22
CA LEU A 24 5.23 5.19 -7.44
C LEU A 24 5.02 6.30 -8.48
N LYS A 25 5.91 7.29 -8.46
CA LYS A 25 5.92 8.42 -9.40
C LYS A 25 5.94 8.02 -10.87
N TRP A 26 6.45 6.84 -11.18
CA TRP A 26 6.63 6.34 -12.54
C TRP A 26 5.52 5.39 -12.99
N GLY A 27 4.47 5.22 -12.18
CA GLY A 27 3.27 4.47 -12.55
C GLY A 27 3.23 3.01 -12.10
N GLN A 28 4.33 2.47 -11.57
CA GLN A 28 4.29 1.15 -10.93
C GLN A 28 3.47 1.21 -9.64
N GLU A 29 2.73 0.15 -9.39
CA GLU A 29 1.90 -0.02 -8.21
C GLU A 29 2.37 -1.28 -7.46
N TYR A 30 2.45 -1.16 -6.14
CA TYR A 30 2.78 -2.27 -5.25
C TYR A 30 1.61 -2.51 -4.33
N GLN A 31 1.19 -3.77 -4.28
CA GLN A 31 0.09 -4.22 -3.43
C GLN A 31 0.63 -5.25 -2.45
N GLY A 32 0.45 -5.02 -1.15
CA GLY A 32 0.92 -5.94 -0.12
C GLY A 32 0.42 -5.54 1.26
N THR A 33 0.82 -6.26 2.30
CA THR A 33 0.48 -5.91 3.68
C THR A 33 1.51 -4.92 4.21
N LEU A 34 1.07 -3.76 4.71
CA LEU A 34 1.97 -2.77 5.29
C LEU A 34 2.50 -3.24 6.65
N GLN A 35 3.79 -3.53 6.76
CA GLN A 35 4.38 -4.06 7.99
C GLN A 35 4.97 -2.97 8.88
N SER A 36 5.60 -1.96 8.29
CA SER A 36 6.19 -0.86 9.04
C SER A 36 6.31 0.41 8.21
N VAL A 37 6.35 1.54 8.91
CA VAL A 37 6.54 2.88 8.35
C VAL A 37 7.48 3.66 9.26
N ASP A 38 8.41 4.43 8.70
CA ASP A 38 9.28 5.33 9.46
C ASP A 38 8.84 6.80 9.44
N SER A 39 9.60 7.67 10.10
CA SER A 39 9.30 9.11 10.16
C SER A 39 9.40 9.84 8.82
N TYR A 40 10.08 9.24 7.84
CA TYR A 40 10.23 9.76 6.48
C TYR A 40 9.22 9.15 5.50
N MET A 41 8.34 8.25 5.97
CA MET A 41 7.38 7.50 5.16
C MET A 41 8.05 6.51 4.19
N ASN A 42 9.20 5.93 4.58
CA ASN A 42 9.66 4.69 3.94
C ASN A 42 8.72 3.56 4.39
N LEU A 43 8.44 2.62 3.49
CA LEU A 43 7.40 1.60 3.68
C LEU A 43 7.99 0.20 3.56
N GLN A 44 7.63 -0.69 4.47
CA GLN A 44 7.90 -2.12 4.35
C GLN A 44 6.59 -2.83 4.00
N LEU A 45 6.57 -3.54 2.87
CA LEU A 45 5.42 -4.35 2.45
C LEU A 45 5.79 -5.84 2.51
N LEU A 46 4.90 -6.65 3.06
CA LEU A 46 4.95 -8.11 3.01
C LEU A 46 4.02 -8.63 1.91
N ASN A 47 4.35 -9.81 1.36
CA ASN A 47 3.59 -10.47 0.31
C ASN A 47 3.24 -9.52 -0.85
N ALA A 48 4.19 -8.64 -1.19
CA ALA A 48 4.02 -7.61 -2.18
C ALA A 48 3.96 -8.21 -3.58
N ALA A 49 3.03 -7.72 -4.39
CA ALA A 49 2.95 -7.95 -5.81
C ALA A 49 3.13 -6.63 -6.56
N GLU A 50 3.84 -6.68 -7.68
CA GLU A 50 3.99 -5.55 -8.58
C GLU A 50 2.88 -5.55 -9.64
N TRP A 51 2.39 -4.35 -9.92
CA TRP A 51 1.38 -4.05 -10.91
C TRP A 51 1.88 -2.94 -11.82
N VAL A 52 1.83 -3.16 -13.13
CA VAL A 52 2.21 -2.19 -14.15
C VAL A 52 1.06 -2.10 -15.15
N ASN A 53 0.57 -0.89 -15.40
CA ASN A 53 -0.58 -0.66 -16.30
C ASN A 53 -1.85 -1.48 -15.95
N GLY A 54 -2.05 -1.79 -14.67
CA GLY A 54 -3.21 -2.55 -14.20
C GLY A 54 -3.06 -4.08 -14.29
N GLU A 55 -1.93 -4.59 -14.78
CA GLU A 55 -1.64 -6.02 -14.82
C GLU A 55 -0.62 -6.40 -13.76
N LYS A 56 -0.84 -7.54 -13.10
CA LYS A 56 0.09 -8.11 -12.12
C LYS A 56 1.31 -8.65 -12.86
N THR A 57 2.48 -8.04 -12.65
CA THR A 57 3.73 -8.44 -13.32
C THR A 57 4.49 -9.51 -12.54
N GLY A 58 4.34 -9.57 -11.22
CA GLY A 58 4.97 -10.60 -10.41
C GLY A 58 4.76 -10.46 -8.91
N ASP A 59 5.05 -11.55 -8.19
CA ASP A 59 5.14 -11.58 -6.73
C ASP A 59 6.58 -11.28 -6.31
N LEU A 60 6.76 -10.29 -5.44
CA LEU A 60 8.05 -9.83 -4.94
C LEU A 60 8.32 -10.28 -3.50
N GLY A 61 7.30 -10.71 -2.76
CA GLY A 61 7.46 -11.12 -1.36
C GLY A 61 7.64 -9.92 -0.43
N GLU A 62 8.75 -9.87 0.30
CA GLU A 62 9.03 -8.76 1.21
C GLU A 62 9.84 -7.67 0.50
N ILE A 63 9.33 -6.44 0.49
CA ILE A 63 9.99 -5.29 -0.16
C ILE A 63 10.05 -4.06 0.75
N PHE A 64 11.03 -3.22 0.48
CA PHE A 64 11.21 -1.91 1.11
C PHE A 64 11.14 -0.81 0.06
N ILE A 65 10.21 0.13 0.24
CA ILE A 65 9.97 1.25 -0.68
C ILE A 65 10.47 2.54 -0.04
N ARG A 66 11.34 3.24 -0.79
CA ARG A 66 11.87 4.55 -0.37
C ARG A 66 10.85 5.66 -0.60
N CYS A 67 10.66 6.52 0.40
CA CYS A 67 9.63 7.54 0.43
C CYS A 67 9.66 8.51 -0.75
N ASN A 68 10.85 8.86 -1.25
CA ASN A 68 10.99 9.83 -2.34
C ASN A 68 10.45 9.30 -3.69
N ASN A 69 10.18 8.00 -3.82
CA ASN A 69 9.58 7.40 -5.01
C ASN A 69 8.07 7.24 -4.88
N VAL A 70 7.51 7.33 -3.68
CA VAL A 70 6.07 7.20 -3.42
C VAL A 70 5.33 8.42 -3.95
N LEU A 71 4.23 8.18 -4.67
CA LEU A 71 3.30 9.20 -5.12
C LEU A 71 2.09 9.28 -4.18
N TRP A 72 1.48 8.14 -3.86
CA TRP A 72 0.41 8.04 -2.87
C TRP A 72 0.33 6.63 -2.27
N VAL A 73 -0.36 6.54 -1.13
CA VAL A 73 -0.65 5.30 -0.41
C VAL A 73 -2.14 5.27 -0.10
N SER A 74 -2.78 4.11 -0.28
CA SER A 74 -4.16 3.88 0.14
C SER A 74 -4.31 2.53 0.82
N GLU A 75 -5.37 2.38 1.61
CA GLU A 75 -5.86 1.05 1.99
C GLU A 75 -6.36 0.34 0.75
N LYS A 76 -5.97 -0.92 0.57
CA LYS A 76 -6.55 -1.77 -0.47
C LYS A 76 -7.77 -2.45 0.14
N VAL A 77 -8.96 -2.05 -0.32
CA VAL A 77 -10.18 -2.78 -0.01
C VAL A 77 -10.06 -4.12 -0.74
N LEU A 78 -9.91 -5.20 0.02
CA LEU A 78 -10.08 -6.53 -0.52
C LEU A 78 -11.58 -6.65 -0.80
N GLU A 79 -11.96 -6.64 -2.07
CA GLU A 79 -13.26 -7.20 -2.42
C GLU A 79 -13.19 -8.67 -2.00
N GLU A 80 -14.02 -9.06 -1.03
CA GLU A 80 -14.28 -10.47 -0.78
C GLU A 80 -14.82 -11.01 -2.09
N SER A 81 -13.96 -11.65 -2.89
CA SER A 81 -14.40 -12.51 -3.96
C SER A 81 -15.35 -13.48 -3.30
N GLU A 82 -16.65 -13.37 -3.62
CA GLU A 82 -17.67 -14.33 -3.24
C GLU A 82 -17.02 -15.71 -3.28
N THR A 83 -16.90 -16.35 -2.12
CA THR A 83 -16.66 -17.79 -2.04
C THR A 83 -17.84 -18.43 -2.78
N ARG A 84 -17.71 -18.55 -4.10
CA ARG A 84 -18.52 -19.41 -4.91
C ARG A 84 -17.98 -20.81 -4.69
N GLU A 85 -18.86 -21.59 -4.07
CA GLU A 85 -18.84 -23.04 -3.79
C GLU A 85 -18.23 -23.47 -2.44
#